data_AF-A0A0P7GTL3-F1
#
_entry.id   AF-A0A0P7GTL3-F1
#
_cell.length_a   1.000
_cell.length_b   1.000
_cell.length_c   1.000
_cell.angle_alpha   90.00
_cell.angle_beta   90.00
_cell.angle_gamma   90.00
#
_symmetry.space_group_name_H-M   'P 1'
#
loop_
_entity.id
_entity.type
_entity.pdbx_description
1 polymer ?
#
loop_
_entity_poly.entity_id
_entity_poly.type
_entity_poly.pdbx_seq_one_letter_code
_entity_poly.pdbx_strand_id
1 'polypeptide(L)'
;MTAEPHFPAGARAAAVETEGTMITSLRSYGLLGRSVAEAAGSFLLVLAGLGVSFFNPSGGLSAPLAFGLVLAAAMIAFGYISGGHFLPTITIGSALAGRTSWKSVVPYIVAQLVGALFAALILWVSMTGHPQIPETQPFFAAVANGFGEHSATQFPVAGALLTEVIAAALLTAVFLGAGSRLASAAGAFAVGVTYAALLTFLVPITGGSINPARSTAVAVFAEPWALEQLWLFWAAPLLGAAITGLIYRSMDYAAPAVVAIIEDDELLAEDEDPAAEAASGASAAAGSEHDVRHTAADDADARGFFESGEPGKAPESGSADADGDDPNGRPRS
;
A
#
# COMPACT_ATOMS: atom_id res chain seq x y z
N MET A 1 25.41 -7.31 8.58
CA MET A 1 24.45 -6.62 7.69
C MET A 1 23.19 -6.41 8.52
N THR A 2 23.13 -5.28 9.21
CA THR A 2 22.10 -4.94 10.19
C THR A 2 20.77 -4.70 9.49
N ALA A 3 19.72 -5.39 9.92
CA ALA A 3 18.37 -5.19 9.40
C ALA A 3 17.91 -3.76 9.77
N GLU A 4 17.58 -2.95 8.76
CA GLU A 4 16.96 -1.64 9.01
C GLU A 4 15.60 -1.82 9.68
N PRO A 5 15.28 -1.03 10.72
CA PRO A 5 13.98 -1.07 11.37
C PRO A 5 12.86 -0.64 10.41
N HIS A 6 11.75 -1.37 10.42
CA HIS A 6 10.54 -1.04 9.67
C HIS A 6 9.87 0.22 10.25
N PHE A 7 10.05 1.37 9.59
CA PHE A 7 9.32 2.59 9.94
C PHE A 7 7.89 2.55 9.37
N PRO A 8 6.85 2.89 10.17
CA PRO A 8 5.51 3.13 9.63
C PRO A 8 5.55 4.30 8.64
N ALA A 9 4.75 4.21 7.57
CA ALA A 9 4.70 5.21 6.51
C ALA A 9 4.52 6.64 7.07
N GLY A 10 5.40 7.56 6.66
CA GLY A 10 5.35 8.98 7.02
C GLY A 10 6.26 9.42 8.17
N ALA A 11 7.08 8.53 8.74
CA ALA A 11 7.99 8.85 9.83
C ALA A 11 9.40 9.26 9.35
N ARG A 12 9.89 10.44 9.76
CA ARG A 12 11.32 10.80 9.68
C ARG A 12 11.97 10.65 11.06
N ALA A 13 13.11 9.98 11.12
CA ALA A 13 13.99 9.99 12.27
C ALA A 13 14.48 11.42 12.54
N ALA A 14 14.09 12.00 13.67
CA ALA A 14 14.75 13.15 14.26
C ALA A 14 15.52 12.64 15.47
N ALA A 15 16.84 12.54 15.37
CA ALA A 15 17.67 12.26 16.53
C ALA A 15 17.55 13.43 17.50
N VAL A 16 17.08 13.17 18.71
CA VAL A 16 17.18 14.09 19.85
C VAL A 16 18.16 13.46 20.81
N GLU A 17 19.36 14.03 20.87
CA GLU A 17 20.37 13.64 21.85
C GLU A 17 19.96 14.24 23.20
N THR A 18 19.54 13.37 24.13
CA THR A 18 19.21 13.77 25.50
C THR A 18 20.03 12.89 26.43
N GLU A 19 20.95 13.47 27.20
CA GLU A 19 21.76 12.81 28.25
C GLU A 19 22.05 11.31 28.00
N GLY A 20 22.96 11.02 27.06
CA GLY A 20 23.45 9.66 26.80
C GLY A 20 22.47 8.71 26.08
N THR A 21 21.22 9.12 25.85
CA THR A 21 20.21 8.31 25.16
C THR A 21 19.88 8.92 23.79
N MET A 22 20.15 8.19 22.71
CA MET A 22 19.72 8.55 21.36
C MET A 22 18.23 8.24 21.19
N ILE A 23 17.36 9.20 21.52
CA ILE A 23 15.92 9.09 21.23
C ILE A 23 15.69 9.50 19.79
N THR A 24 15.45 8.53 18.90
CA THR A 24 14.99 8.80 17.54
C THR A 24 13.49 9.13 17.58
N SER A 25 13.14 10.41 17.64
CA SER A 25 11.78 10.90 17.51
C SER A 25 11.32 10.73 16.06
N LEU A 26 10.38 9.82 15.81
CA LEU A 26 9.71 9.70 14.52
C LEU A 26 8.67 10.82 14.35
N ARG A 27 9.02 11.85 13.58
CA ARG A 27 8.04 12.89 13.21
C ARG A 27 7.15 12.31 12.11
N SER A 28 5.89 12.02 12.44
CA SER A 28 4.89 11.57 11.47
C SER A 28 3.99 12.71 11.02
N TYR A 29 3.62 12.72 9.73
CA TYR A 29 2.63 13.67 9.23
C TYR A 29 1.24 13.35 9.78
N GLY A 30 0.53 14.38 10.26
CA GLY A 30 -0.86 14.24 10.68
C GLY A 30 -1.77 13.81 9.53
N LEU A 31 -2.93 13.25 9.85
CA LEU A 31 -3.91 12.74 8.88
C LEU A 31 -4.26 13.78 7.80
N LEU A 32 -4.42 15.05 8.17
CA LEU A 32 -4.69 16.13 7.23
C LEU A 32 -3.57 16.29 6.19
N GLY A 33 -2.31 16.36 6.63
CA GLY A 33 -1.16 16.50 5.71
C GLY A 33 -1.02 15.30 4.78
N ARG A 34 -1.29 14.10 5.29
CA ARG A 34 -1.34 12.87 4.51
C ARG A 34 -2.46 12.89 3.46
N SER A 35 -3.67 13.31 3.84
CA SER A 35 -4.80 13.48 2.91
C SER A 35 -4.52 14.53 1.85
N VAL A 36 -3.88 15.66 2.18
CA VAL A 36 -3.50 16.67 1.17
C VAL A 36 -2.50 16.11 0.17
N ALA A 37 -1.52 15.32 0.63
CA ALA A 37 -0.59 14.63 -0.26
C ALA A 37 -1.29 13.62 -1.18
N GLU A 38 -2.27 12.87 -0.67
CA GLU A 38 -3.10 11.98 -1.47
C GLU A 38 -3.90 12.74 -2.55
N ALA A 39 -4.53 13.85 -2.20
CA ALA A 39 -5.23 14.70 -3.16
C ALA A 39 -4.29 15.25 -4.24
N ALA A 40 -3.10 15.73 -3.86
CA ALA A 40 -2.12 16.29 -4.79
C ALA A 40 -1.60 15.23 -5.78
N GLY A 41 -1.32 14.01 -5.31
CA GLY A 41 -0.89 12.93 -6.19
C GLY A 41 -2.00 12.41 -7.11
N SER A 42 -3.25 12.28 -6.61
CA SER A 42 -4.39 11.93 -7.48
C SER A 42 -4.69 13.00 -8.51
N PHE A 43 -4.58 14.28 -8.12
CA PHE A 43 -4.68 15.42 -9.04
C PHE A 43 -3.63 15.32 -10.14
N LEU A 44 -2.35 15.13 -9.78
CA LEU A 44 -1.26 15.04 -10.74
C LEU A 44 -1.46 13.87 -11.71
N LEU A 45 -1.82 12.69 -11.18
CA LEU A 45 -2.08 11.48 -11.95
C LEU A 45 -3.19 11.69 -12.99
N VAL A 46 -4.33 12.23 -12.57
CA VAL A 46 -5.50 12.42 -13.43
C VAL A 46 -5.24 13.55 -14.43
N LEU A 47 -4.67 14.67 -14.01
CA LEU A 47 -4.41 15.82 -14.88
C LEU A 47 -3.49 15.44 -16.03
N ALA A 48 -2.35 14.82 -15.74
CA ALA A 48 -1.37 14.50 -16.75
C ALA A 48 -1.80 13.33 -17.65
N GLY A 49 -2.38 12.27 -17.07
CA GLY A 49 -2.85 11.12 -17.83
C GLY A 49 -3.99 11.46 -18.79
N LEU A 50 -4.99 12.23 -18.31
CA LEU A 50 -6.07 12.72 -19.18
C LEU A 50 -5.56 13.79 -20.16
N GLY A 51 -4.64 14.67 -19.73
CA GLY A 51 -4.03 15.66 -20.61
C GLY A 51 -3.34 15.04 -21.82
N VAL A 52 -2.55 13.97 -21.63
CA VAL A 52 -1.97 13.22 -22.75
C VAL A 52 -3.05 12.56 -23.61
N SER A 53 -4.09 12.02 -22.99
CA SER A 53 -5.20 11.37 -23.71
C SER A 53 -5.98 12.36 -24.60
N PHE A 54 -6.17 13.60 -24.14
CA PHE A 54 -6.91 14.63 -24.88
C PHE A 54 -6.05 15.34 -25.92
N PHE A 55 -4.83 15.70 -25.58
CA PHE A 55 -4.03 16.65 -26.36
C PHE A 55 -2.85 16.02 -27.10
N ASN A 56 -2.56 14.73 -26.85
CA ASN A 56 -1.47 14.03 -27.51
C ASN A 56 -1.80 12.59 -27.95
N PRO A 57 -2.99 12.32 -28.52
CA PRO A 57 -3.40 10.95 -28.85
C PRO A 57 -2.51 10.27 -29.91
N SER A 58 -1.80 11.06 -30.73
CA SER A 58 -0.88 10.58 -31.79
C SER A 58 0.58 10.96 -31.54
N GLY A 59 0.91 11.57 -30.40
CA GLY A 59 2.30 11.84 -30.05
C GLY A 59 2.98 10.60 -29.50
N GLY A 60 4.31 10.55 -29.61
CA GLY A 60 5.10 9.36 -29.26
C GLY A 60 5.01 8.88 -27.80
N LEU A 61 4.33 9.62 -26.90
CA LEU A 61 4.03 9.19 -25.54
C LEU A 61 2.58 8.74 -25.44
N SER A 62 2.36 7.43 -25.27
CA SER A 62 1.02 6.87 -25.10
C SER A 62 0.41 7.21 -23.74
N ALA A 63 -0.92 7.31 -23.67
CA ALA A 63 -1.64 7.59 -22.43
C ALA A 63 -1.34 6.59 -21.30
N PRO A 64 -1.34 5.25 -21.51
CA PRO A 64 -0.92 4.29 -20.48
C PRO A 64 0.45 4.60 -19.88
N LEU A 65 1.44 4.90 -20.72
CA LEU A 65 2.79 5.22 -20.27
C LEU A 65 2.82 6.53 -19.48
N ALA A 66 2.10 7.56 -19.92
CA ALA A 66 1.99 8.82 -19.21
C ALA A 66 1.40 8.64 -17.80
N PHE A 67 0.29 7.90 -17.67
CA PHE A 67 -0.31 7.58 -16.38
C PHE A 67 0.68 6.88 -15.44
N GLY A 68 1.42 5.88 -15.94
CA GLY A 68 2.38 5.14 -15.12
C GLY A 68 3.59 5.97 -14.69
N LEU A 69 4.18 6.75 -15.60
CA LEU A 69 5.31 7.63 -15.28
C LEU A 69 4.92 8.69 -14.25
N VAL A 70 3.72 9.26 -14.38
CA VAL A 70 3.22 10.27 -13.45
C VAL A 70 2.87 9.66 -12.10
N LEU A 71 2.35 8.44 -12.05
CA LEU A 71 2.16 7.72 -10.78
C LEU A 71 3.50 7.54 -10.05
N ALA A 72 4.54 7.11 -10.75
CA ALA A 72 5.89 7.00 -10.17
C ALA A 72 6.39 8.36 -9.67
N ALA A 73 6.22 9.42 -10.46
CA ALA A 73 6.60 10.78 -10.07
C ALA A 73 5.84 11.27 -8.82
N ALA A 74 4.53 11.02 -8.74
CA ALA A 74 3.71 11.34 -7.57
C ALA A 74 4.18 10.58 -6.32
N MET A 75 4.55 9.31 -6.46
CA MET A 75 5.10 8.50 -5.36
C MET A 75 6.44 9.04 -4.87
N ILE A 76 7.32 9.47 -5.77
CA ILE A 76 8.58 10.12 -5.40
C ILE A 76 8.30 11.46 -4.70
N ALA A 77 7.35 12.25 -5.21
CA ALA A 77 7.07 13.59 -4.70
C ALA A 77 6.33 13.61 -3.36
N PHE A 78 5.39 12.70 -3.13
CA PHE A 78 4.48 12.75 -1.99
C PHE A 78 4.41 11.45 -1.17
N GLY A 79 5.01 10.36 -1.66
CA GLY A 79 4.94 9.03 -1.02
C GLY A 79 5.55 9.01 0.39
N TYR A 80 6.61 9.79 0.63
CA TYR A 80 7.20 9.93 1.97
C TYR A 80 6.28 10.65 2.98
N ILE A 81 5.21 11.30 2.52
CA ILE A 81 4.22 11.97 3.37
C ILE A 81 3.07 11.01 3.69
N SER A 82 2.40 10.48 2.66
CA SER A 82 1.15 9.72 2.80
C SER A 82 1.27 8.20 2.71
N GLY A 83 2.41 7.68 2.23
CA GLY A 83 2.53 6.29 1.77
C GLY A 83 2.26 6.12 0.27
N GLY A 84 1.82 7.19 -0.41
CA GLY A 84 1.77 7.29 -1.86
C GLY A 84 0.74 6.38 -2.53
N HIS A 85 -0.51 6.38 -2.06
CA HIS A 85 -1.53 5.51 -2.63
C HIS A 85 -2.13 6.11 -3.91
N PHE A 86 -2.57 7.37 -3.84
CA PHE A 86 -3.16 8.20 -4.90
C PHE A 86 -4.36 7.62 -5.65
N LEU A 87 -4.83 6.44 -5.23
CA LEU A 87 -6.01 5.80 -5.76
C LEU A 87 -6.66 4.84 -4.75
N PRO A 88 -8.00 4.68 -4.76
CA PRO A 88 -8.72 3.88 -3.76
C PRO A 88 -8.30 2.40 -3.72
N THR A 89 -7.96 1.81 -4.87
CA THR A 89 -7.49 0.41 -5.00
C THR A 89 -6.30 0.14 -4.08
N ILE A 90 -5.26 0.98 -4.14
CA ILE A 90 -4.07 0.83 -3.29
C ILE A 90 -4.40 1.07 -1.82
N THR A 91 -5.27 2.04 -1.53
CA THR A 91 -5.67 2.34 -0.15
C THR A 91 -6.35 1.17 0.52
N ILE A 92 -7.29 0.52 -0.18
CA ILE A 92 -8.00 -0.64 0.34
C ILE A 92 -7.08 -1.87 0.43
N GLY A 93 -6.27 -2.13 -0.60
CA GLY A 93 -5.33 -3.25 -0.58
C GLY A 93 -4.30 -3.13 0.55
N SER A 94 -3.76 -1.93 0.77
CA SER A 94 -2.83 -1.61 1.85
C SER A 94 -3.47 -1.71 3.24
N ALA A 95 -4.74 -1.29 3.39
CA ALA A 95 -5.47 -1.44 4.65
C ALA A 95 -5.77 -2.91 4.97
N LEU A 96 -6.18 -3.71 3.97
CA LEU A 96 -6.45 -5.14 4.14
C LEU A 96 -5.18 -5.95 4.40
N ALA A 97 -4.05 -5.54 3.82
CA ALA A 97 -2.73 -6.06 4.17
C ALA A 97 -2.26 -5.67 5.60
N GLY A 98 -3.00 -4.80 6.30
CA GLY A 98 -2.63 -4.32 7.64
C GLY A 98 -1.52 -3.25 7.64
N ARG A 99 -1.22 -2.65 6.49
CA ARG A 99 -0.14 -1.65 6.33
C ARG A 99 -0.61 -0.22 6.44
N THR A 100 -1.92 0.00 6.31
CA THR A 100 -2.57 1.30 6.48
C THR A 100 -3.65 1.21 7.54
N SER A 101 -3.68 2.19 8.45
CA SER A 101 -4.73 2.30 9.45
C SER A 101 -6.09 2.51 8.77
N TRP A 102 -7.09 1.74 9.19
CA TRP A 102 -8.49 1.90 8.75
C TRP A 102 -9.05 3.30 9.00
N LYS A 103 -8.53 4.03 9.99
CA LYS A 103 -8.90 5.43 10.26
C LYS A 103 -8.53 6.38 9.11
N SER A 104 -7.53 6.03 8.31
CA SER A 104 -7.06 6.85 7.18
C SER A 104 -7.79 6.53 5.87
N VAL A 105 -8.46 5.38 5.77
CA VAL A 105 -9.01 4.86 4.50
C VAL A 105 -10.03 5.83 3.89
N VAL A 106 -11.06 6.20 4.65
CA VAL A 106 -12.10 7.12 4.15
C VAL A 106 -11.51 8.51 3.84
N PRO A 107 -10.73 9.16 4.74
CA PRO A 107 -10.05 10.41 4.42
C PRO A 107 -9.17 10.37 3.17
N TYR A 108 -8.50 9.25 2.91
CA TYR A 108 -7.67 9.08 1.71
C TYR A 108 -8.54 8.99 0.46
N ILE A 109 -9.56 8.15 0.46
CA ILE A 109 -10.45 7.98 -0.71
C ILE A 109 -11.14 9.30 -1.05
N VAL A 110 -11.63 10.04 -0.04
CA VAL A 110 -12.24 11.36 -0.26
C VAL A 110 -11.22 12.33 -0.83
N ALA A 111 -10.01 12.39 -0.29
CA ALA A 111 -8.95 13.26 -0.80
C ALA A 111 -8.57 12.92 -2.25
N GLN A 112 -8.45 11.63 -2.58
CA GLN A 112 -8.15 11.15 -3.92
C GLN A 112 -9.25 11.54 -4.91
N LEU A 113 -10.53 11.41 -4.52
CA LEU A 113 -11.67 11.86 -5.31
C LEU A 113 -11.65 13.37 -5.55
N VAL A 114 -11.38 14.17 -4.51
CA VAL A 114 -11.27 15.64 -4.63
C VAL A 114 -10.15 16.03 -5.58
N GLY A 115 -8.96 15.43 -5.45
CA GLY A 115 -7.84 15.68 -6.35
C GLY A 115 -8.15 15.31 -7.80
N ALA A 116 -8.70 14.11 -8.01
CA ALA A 116 -9.08 13.62 -9.33
C ALA A 116 -10.16 14.48 -10.00
N LEU A 117 -11.24 14.83 -9.27
CA LEU A 117 -12.30 15.70 -9.77
C LEU A 117 -11.79 17.11 -10.07
N PHE A 118 -10.90 17.64 -9.25
CA PHE A 118 -10.33 18.96 -9.49
C PHE A 118 -9.47 18.99 -10.76
N ALA A 119 -8.69 17.94 -11.03
CA ALA A 119 -7.95 17.80 -12.27
C ALA A 119 -8.89 17.73 -13.49
N ALA A 120 -9.94 16.91 -13.43
CA ALA A 120 -10.95 16.82 -14.47
C ALA A 120 -11.67 18.16 -14.71
N LEU A 121 -12.01 18.89 -13.64
CA LEU A 121 -12.63 20.21 -13.73
C LEU A 121 -11.72 21.23 -14.44
N ILE A 122 -10.42 21.24 -14.14
CA ILE A 122 -9.46 22.13 -14.83
C ILE A 122 -9.44 21.82 -16.34
N LEU A 123 -9.38 20.54 -16.71
CA LEU A 123 -9.40 20.14 -18.12
C LEU A 123 -10.73 20.52 -18.80
N TRP A 124 -11.86 20.29 -18.13
CA TRP A 124 -13.17 20.68 -18.62
C TRP A 124 -13.24 22.18 -18.91
N VAL A 125 -12.93 23.01 -17.92
CA VAL A 125 -12.96 24.49 -18.04
C VAL A 125 -12.00 24.97 -19.13
N SER A 126 -10.81 24.37 -19.23
CA SER A 126 -9.82 24.72 -20.25
C SER A 126 -10.34 24.45 -21.67
N MET A 127 -11.11 23.38 -21.86
CA MET A 127 -11.64 22.99 -23.16
C MET A 127 -12.94 23.71 -23.52
N THR A 128 -13.82 23.97 -22.56
CA THR A 128 -15.06 24.74 -22.80
C THR A 128 -14.77 26.18 -23.24
N GLY A 129 -13.62 26.73 -22.85
CA GLY A 129 -13.17 28.05 -23.31
C GLY A 129 -12.58 28.07 -24.74
N HIS A 130 -12.41 26.92 -25.40
CA HIS A 130 -11.71 26.84 -26.68
C HIS A 130 -12.67 27.04 -27.88
N PRO A 131 -12.47 28.04 -28.75
CA PRO A 131 -13.41 28.37 -29.83
C PRO A 131 -13.68 27.24 -30.84
N GLN A 132 -12.75 26.29 -30.96
CA GLN A 132 -12.85 25.16 -31.89
C GLN A 132 -13.39 23.87 -31.24
N ILE A 133 -13.72 23.89 -29.95
CA ILE A 133 -14.30 22.76 -29.22
C ILE A 133 -15.75 23.13 -28.90
N PRO A 134 -16.71 22.80 -29.77
CA PRO A 134 -18.13 23.15 -29.55
C PRO A 134 -18.74 22.41 -28.37
N GLU A 135 -18.29 21.17 -28.11
CA GLU A 135 -18.77 20.34 -27.01
C GLU A 135 -17.58 19.65 -26.31
N THR A 136 -17.48 19.80 -24.99
CA THR A 136 -16.40 19.19 -24.19
C THR A 136 -16.73 17.75 -23.76
N GLN A 137 -18.01 17.43 -23.58
CA GLN A 137 -18.49 16.13 -23.08
C GLN A 137 -17.98 14.92 -23.88
N PRO A 138 -17.95 14.94 -25.23
CA PRO A 138 -17.44 13.81 -26.02
C PRO A 138 -15.96 13.48 -25.81
N PHE A 139 -15.15 14.44 -25.34
CA PHE A 139 -13.75 14.16 -25.00
C PHE A 139 -13.65 13.29 -23.74
N PHE A 140 -14.46 13.60 -22.72
CA PHE A 140 -14.52 12.81 -21.50
C PHE A 140 -15.13 11.43 -21.76
N ALA A 141 -16.14 11.35 -22.64
CA ALA A 141 -16.69 10.11 -23.16
C ALA A 141 -15.64 9.14 -23.71
N ALA A 142 -14.77 9.68 -24.58
CA ALA A 142 -13.78 8.89 -25.32
C ALA A 142 -12.73 8.24 -24.41
N VAL A 143 -12.58 8.76 -23.18
CA VAL A 143 -11.64 8.25 -22.17
C VAL A 143 -12.33 7.71 -20.92
N ALA A 144 -13.67 7.70 -20.90
CA ALA A 144 -14.46 7.12 -19.84
C ALA A 144 -14.29 5.60 -19.81
N ASN A 145 -14.45 5.04 -18.63
CA ASN A 145 -14.40 3.59 -18.48
C ASN A 145 -15.76 3.01 -18.85
N GLY A 146 -15.77 1.93 -19.64
CA GLY A 146 -17.01 1.33 -20.14
C GLY A 146 -16.88 -0.15 -20.48
N PHE A 147 -18.01 -0.84 -20.56
CA PHE A 147 -18.15 -2.24 -20.96
C PHE A 147 -19.35 -2.39 -21.92
N GLY A 148 -19.44 -3.54 -22.60
CA GLY A 148 -20.45 -3.78 -23.63
C GLY A 148 -20.27 -2.78 -24.77
N GLU A 149 -21.33 -2.06 -25.13
CA GLU A 149 -21.32 -1.08 -26.21
C GLU A 149 -20.31 0.06 -25.99
N HIS A 150 -19.96 0.36 -24.74
CA HIS A 150 -19.00 1.40 -24.36
C HIS A 150 -17.57 0.90 -24.19
N SER A 151 -17.30 -0.38 -24.48
CA SER A 151 -15.93 -0.90 -24.61
C SER A 151 -15.46 -0.77 -26.06
N ALA A 152 -14.25 -0.26 -26.29
CA ALA A 152 -13.69 -0.14 -27.65
C ALA A 152 -13.61 -1.48 -28.40
N THR A 153 -13.41 -2.59 -27.67
CA THR A 153 -13.39 -3.96 -28.22
C THR A 153 -14.65 -4.78 -27.86
N GLN A 154 -15.72 -4.10 -27.42
CA GLN A 154 -17.02 -4.70 -27.10
C GLN A 154 -16.98 -5.86 -26.09
N PHE A 155 -16.12 -5.80 -25.07
CA PHE A 155 -16.06 -6.84 -24.04
C PHE A 155 -17.34 -6.85 -23.19
N PRO A 156 -17.95 -8.02 -22.93
CA PRO A 156 -19.10 -8.13 -22.06
C PRO A 156 -18.72 -7.83 -20.61
N VAL A 157 -19.73 -7.53 -19.78
CA VAL A 157 -19.55 -7.17 -18.36
C VAL A 157 -18.67 -8.16 -17.57
N ALA A 158 -18.80 -9.46 -17.83
CA ALA A 158 -18.01 -10.50 -17.15
C ALA A 158 -16.51 -10.42 -17.52
N GLY A 159 -16.20 -10.15 -18.79
CA GLY A 159 -14.81 -9.98 -19.25
C GLY A 159 -14.18 -8.70 -18.72
N ALA A 160 -14.93 -7.59 -18.73
CA ALA A 160 -14.51 -6.33 -18.12
C ALA A 160 -14.25 -6.49 -16.62
N LEU A 161 -15.16 -7.14 -15.88
CA LEU A 161 -15.00 -7.42 -14.46
C LEU A 161 -13.74 -8.23 -14.17
N LEU A 162 -13.55 -9.36 -14.87
CA LEU A 162 -12.41 -10.25 -14.64
C LEU A 162 -11.06 -9.55 -14.89
N THR A 163 -10.96 -8.81 -15.99
CA THR A 163 -9.72 -8.13 -16.39
C THR A 163 -9.36 -7.00 -15.42
N GLU A 164 -10.34 -6.20 -15.00
CA GLU A 164 -10.14 -5.14 -13.99
C GLU A 164 -9.78 -5.71 -12.61
N VAL A 165 -10.42 -6.82 -12.17
CA VAL A 165 -10.07 -7.50 -10.91
C VAL A 165 -8.62 -7.99 -10.94
N ILE A 166 -8.22 -8.70 -11.99
CA ILE A 166 -6.85 -9.26 -12.11
C ILE A 166 -5.83 -8.13 -12.17
N ALA A 167 -6.06 -7.11 -12.99
CA ALA A 167 -5.13 -6.00 -13.13
C ALA A 167 -4.98 -5.21 -11.81
N ALA A 168 -6.08 -4.93 -11.11
CA ALA A 168 -6.04 -4.30 -9.80
C ALA A 168 -5.31 -5.16 -8.76
N ALA A 169 -5.51 -6.48 -8.78
CA ALA A 169 -4.79 -7.42 -7.92
C ALA A 169 -3.28 -7.38 -8.17
N LEU A 170 -2.85 -7.39 -9.45
CA LEU A 170 -1.44 -7.32 -9.84
C LEU A 170 -0.80 -5.98 -9.48
N LEU A 171 -1.48 -4.86 -9.74
CA LEU A 171 -1.00 -3.54 -9.32
C LEU A 171 -0.82 -3.46 -7.81
N THR A 172 -1.82 -3.92 -7.06
CA THR A 172 -1.77 -3.98 -5.60
C THR A 172 -0.63 -4.87 -5.13
N ALA A 173 -0.35 -5.98 -5.83
CA ALA A 173 0.71 -6.91 -5.45
C ALA A 173 2.08 -6.29 -5.64
N VAL A 174 2.30 -5.52 -6.71
CA VAL A 174 3.57 -4.81 -6.93
C VAL A 174 3.74 -3.69 -5.90
N PHE A 175 2.68 -2.94 -5.60
CA PHE A 175 2.71 -1.90 -4.56
C PHE A 175 3.06 -2.48 -3.19
N LEU A 176 2.40 -3.57 -2.79
CA LEU A 176 2.70 -4.22 -1.51
C LEU A 176 4.09 -4.90 -1.56
N GLY A 177 4.45 -5.56 -2.65
CA GLY A 177 5.77 -6.20 -2.79
C GLY A 177 6.93 -5.22 -2.71
N ALA A 178 6.74 -3.96 -3.13
CA ALA A 178 7.75 -2.91 -2.99
C ALA A 178 8.06 -2.58 -1.52
N GLY A 179 7.11 -2.76 -0.59
CA GLY A 179 7.35 -2.67 0.86
C GLY A 179 8.02 -1.37 1.30
N SER A 180 9.09 -1.45 2.10
CA SER A 180 9.88 -0.28 2.56
C SER A 180 10.54 0.49 1.41
N ARG A 181 10.67 -0.11 0.23
CA ARG A 181 11.24 0.54 -0.96
C ARG A 181 10.24 1.44 -1.67
N LEU A 182 9.00 1.57 -1.20
CA LEU A 182 8.01 2.51 -1.78
C LEU A 182 8.48 3.98 -1.74
N ALA A 183 9.33 4.36 -0.77
CA ALA A 183 9.96 5.68 -0.73
C ALA A 183 11.20 5.82 -1.65
N SER A 184 11.64 4.71 -2.27
CA SER A 184 12.74 4.71 -3.23
C SER A 184 12.24 4.94 -4.65
N ALA A 185 13.09 5.53 -5.49
CA ALA A 185 12.80 5.68 -6.91
C ALA A 185 12.50 4.33 -7.60
N ALA A 186 13.19 3.26 -7.20
CA ALA A 186 12.97 1.92 -7.77
C ALA A 186 11.58 1.35 -7.45
N GLY A 187 11.11 1.50 -6.21
CA GLY A 187 9.78 1.06 -5.81
C GLY A 187 8.67 1.87 -6.49
N ALA A 188 8.82 3.18 -6.53
CA ALA A 188 7.90 4.07 -7.25
C ALA A 188 7.84 3.73 -8.76
N PHE A 189 9.00 3.50 -9.39
CA PHE A 189 9.07 3.14 -10.80
C PHE A 189 8.46 1.77 -11.09
N ALA A 190 8.68 0.77 -10.22
CA ALA A 190 8.06 -0.54 -10.36
C ALA A 190 6.52 -0.43 -10.39
N VAL A 191 5.93 0.30 -9.44
CA VAL A 191 4.48 0.53 -9.39
C VAL A 191 4.00 1.30 -10.62
N GLY A 192 4.71 2.36 -11.02
CA GLY A 192 4.36 3.17 -12.19
C GLY A 192 4.41 2.38 -13.51
N VAL A 193 5.48 1.62 -13.76
CA VAL A 193 5.60 0.79 -14.97
C VAL A 193 4.56 -0.32 -14.97
N THR A 194 4.25 -0.94 -13.82
CA THR A 194 3.15 -1.89 -13.71
C THR A 194 1.82 -1.24 -14.07
N TYR A 195 1.53 -0.03 -13.57
CA TYR A 195 0.33 0.71 -13.93
C TYR A 195 0.24 0.96 -15.45
N ALA A 196 1.33 1.43 -16.07
CA ALA A 196 1.39 1.64 -17.52
C ALA A 196 1.18 0.35 -18.33
N ALA A 197 1.85 -0.73 -17.95
CA ALA A 197 1.75 -2.02 -18.64
C ALA A 197 0.33 -2.58 -18.57
N LEU A 198 -0.32 -2.53 -17.39
CA LEU A 198 -1.70 -2.97 -17.20
C LEU A 198 -2.67 -2.13 -18.03
N LEU A 199 -2.51 -0.80 -18.02
CA LEU A 199 -3.35 0.09 -18.81
C LEU A 199 -3.23 -0.16 -20.32
N THR A 200 -2.08 -0.64 -20.81
CA THR A 200 -1.88 -0.87 -22.25
C THR A 200 -2.90 -1.85 -22.83
N PHE A 201 -3.23 -2.91 -22.10
CA PHE A 201 -4.27 -3.86 -22.55
C PHE A 201 -5.64 -3.57 -21.96
N LEU A 202 -5.76 -2.88 -20.81
CA LEU A 202 -7.07 -2.52 -20.28
C LEU A 202 -7.75 -1.41 -21.05
N VAL A 203 -7.02 -0.44 -21.60
CA VAL A 203 -7.61 0.67 -22.38
C VAL A 203 -8.55 0.18 -23.48
N PRO A 204 -8.18 -0.77 -24.37
CA PRO A 204 -9.11 -1.27 -25.38
C PRO A 204 -10.28 -2.11 -24.82
N ILE A 205 -10.16 -2.68 -23.61
CA ILE A 205 -11.17 -3.57 -23.00
C ILE A 205 -12.20 -2.77 -22.18
N THR A 206 -11.74 -1.81 -21.37
CA THR A 206 -12.56 -1.10 -20.38
C THR A 206 -12.32 0.40 -20.34
N GLY A 207 -11.45 0.95 -21.19
CA GLY A 207 -10.92 2.30 -21.04
C GLY A 207 -9.84 2.42 -19.95
N GLY A 208 -9.46 1.31 -19.29
CA GLY A 208 -8.38 1.27 -18.31
C GLY A 208 -8.70 1.98 -16.99
N SER A 209 -9.44 1.32 -16.10
CA SER A 209 -9.77 1.89 -14.78
C SER A 209 -8.66 1.64 -13.78
N ILE A 210 -8.67 0.46 -13.11
CA ILE A 210 -7.90 0.07 -11.90
C ILE A 210 -7.80 1.14 -10.80
N ASN A 211 -8.55 2.23 -10.90
CA ASN A 211 -8.50 3.43 -10.09
C ASN A 211 -9.92 4.07 -10.05
N PRO A 212 -10.71 3.76 -9.01
CA PRO A 212 -12.07 4.27 -8.90
C PRO A 212 -12.16 5.80 -8.85
N ALA A 213 -11.15 6.51 -8.32
CA ALA A 213 -11.15 7.97 -8.29
C ALA A 213 -10.98 8.58 -9.68
N ARG A 214 -10.10 8.01 -10.52
CA ARG A 214 -9.96 8.40 -11.94
C ARG A 214 -11.24 8.13 -12.71
N SER A 215 -11.82 6.93 -12.57
CA SER A 215 -13.07 6.58 -13.26
C SER A 215 -14.21 7.52 -12.87
N THR A 216 -14.35 7.82 -11.58
CA THR A 216 -15.36 8.77 -11.08
C THR A 216 -15.14 10.17 -11.65
N ALA A 217 -13.89 10.66 -11.62
CA ALA A 217 -13.57 11.99 -12.11
C ALA A 217 -13.86 12.17 -13.61
N VAL A 218 -13.68 11.13 -14.44
CA VAL A 218 -14.06 11.20 -15.85
C VAL A 218 -15.58 11.07 -16.03
N ALA A 219 -16.22 10.12 -15.36
CA ALA A 219 -17.63 9.83 -15.52
C ALA A 219 -18.55 11.03 -15.18
N VAL A 220 -18.16 11.86 -14.21
CA VAL A 220 -18.91 13.08 -13.84
C VAL A 220 -19.03 14.09 -14.99
N PHE A 221 -18.07 14.10 -15.91
CA PHE A 221 -18.02 15.05 -17.04
C PHE A 221 -18.29 14.36 -18.40
N ALA A 222 -18.43 13.04 -18.44
CA ALA A 222 -18.80 12.28 -19.64
C ALA A 222 -20.32 12.26 -19.85
N GLU A 223 -20.83 11.53 -20.86
CA GLU A 223 -22.27 11.31 -21.02
C GLU A 223 -22.84 10.38 -19.94
N PRO A 224 -24.18 10.37 -19.73
CA PRO A 224 -24.82 9.68 -18.61
C PRO A 224 -24.47 8.18 -18.48
N TRP A 225 -24.23 7.48 -19.59
CA TRP A 225 -23.87 6.06 -19.59
C TRP A 225 -22.62 5.77 -18.73
N ALA A 226 -21.68 6.71 -18.65
CA ALA A 226 -20.45 6.53 -17.89
C ALA A 226 -20.73 6.43 -16.39
N LEU A 227 -21.70 7.20 -15.87
CA LEU A 227 -22.15 7.10 -14.49
C LEU A 227 -22.95 5.81 -14.25
N GLU A 228 -23.75 5.38 -15.22
CA GLU A 228 -24.52 4.12 -15.15
C GLU A 228 -23.60 2.89 -15.04
N GLN A 229 -22.43 2.94 -15.68
CA GLN A 229 -21.44 1.85 -15.64
C GLN A 229 -20.35 2.00 -14.56
N LEU A 230 -20.30 3.14 -13.86
CA LEU A 230 -19.26 3.48 -12.89
C LEU A 230 -19.11 2.45 -11.76
N TRP A 231 -20.20 1.77 -11.38
CA TRP A 231 -20.20 0.77 -10.31
C TRP A 231 -19.17 -0.36 -10.53
N LEU A 232 -18.96 -0.79 -11.78
CA LEU A 232 -18.00 -1.86 -12.11
C LEU A 232 -16.57 -1.40 -11.82
N PHE A 233 -16.28 -0.13 -12.09
CA PHE A 233 -14.98 0.49 -11.88
C PHE A 233 -14.71 0.90 -10.44
N TRP A 234 -15.67 0.68 -9.55
CA TRP A 234 -15.46 0.61 -8.10
C TRP A 234 -15.36 -0.84 -7.64
N ALA A 235 -16.31 -1.70 -8.01
CA ALA A 235 -16.39 -3.07 -7.53
C ALA A 235 -15.17 -3.91 -7.96
N ALA A 236 -14.80 -3.87 -9.24
CA ALA A 236 -13.74 -4.69 -9.79
C ALA A 236 -12.37 -4.35 -9.19
N PRO A 237 -11.93 -3.07 -9.16
CA PRO A 237 -10.63 -2.75 -8.60
C PRO A 237 -10.55 -3.02 -7.10
N LEU A 238 -11.61 -2.72 -6.34
CA LEU A 238 -11.63 -2.97 -4.90
C LEU A 238 -11.62 -4.47 -4.56
N LEU A 239 -12.27 -5.31 -5.37
CA LEU A 239 -12.20 -6.77 -5.22
C LEU A 239 -10.78 -7.28 -5.51
N GLY A 240 -10.13 -6.82 -6.58
CA GLY A 240 -8.73 -7.16 -6.87
C GLY A 240 -7.78 -6.74 -5.74
N ALA A 241 -7.94 -5.52 -5.23
CA ALA A 241 -7.20 -5.03 -4.08
C ALA A 241 -7.43 -5.88 -2.82
N ALA A 242 -8.66 -6.31 -2.58
CA ALA A 242 -9.02 -7.12 -1.43
C ALA A 242 -8.40 -8.52 -1.49
N ILE A 243 -8.45 -9.17 -2.66
CA ILE A 243 -7.80 -10.47 -2.88
C ILE A 243 -6.32 -10.38 -2.54
N THR A 244 -5.61 -9.44 -3.14
CA THR A 244 -4.17 -9.29 -2.91
C THR A 244 -3.86 -8.85 -1.48
N GLY A 245 -4.60 -7.90 -0.93
CA GLY A 245 -4.39 -7.42 0.44
C GLY A 245 -4.52 -8.55 1.47
N LEU A 246 -5.52 -9.42 1.33
CA LEU A 246 -5.72 -10.58 2.21
C LEU A 246 -4.64 -11.66 2.00
N ILE A 247 -4.19 -11.89 0.77
CA ILE A 247 -3.05 -12.78 0.50
C ILE A 247 -1.82 -12.27 1.25
N TYR A 248 -1.45 -11.00 1.08
CA TYR A 248 -0.31 -10.40 1.79
C TYR A 248 -0.48 -10.46 3.31
N ARG A 249 -1.70 -10.22 3.82
CA ARG A 249 -2.02 -10.33 5.24
C ARG A 249 -1.78 -11.73 5.79
N SER A 250 -2.03 -12.77 4.99
CA SER A 250 -1.80 -14.17 5.37
C SER A 250 -0.34 -14.59 5.30
N MET A 251 0.47 -13.89 4.50
CA MET A 251 1.90 -14.18 4.30
C MET A 251 2.80 -13.43 5.28
N ASP A 252 2.33 -12.34 5.89
CA ASP A 252 3.08 -11.61 6.92
C ASP A 252 3.24 -12.53 8.15
N TYR A 253 4.41 -13.16 8.21
CA TYR A 253 4.92 -13.99 9.31
C TYR A 253 4.74 -13.27 10.66
N ALA A 254 4.37 -14.03 11.69
CA ALA A 254 4.39 -13.59 13.09
C ALA A 254 5.70 -12.85 13.40
N ALA A 255 5.62 -11.55 13.72
CA ALA A 255 6.81 -10.80 14.11
C ALA A 255 7.34 -11.37 15.44
N PRO A 256 8.67 -11.58 15.58
CA PRO A 256 9.25 -11.86 16.88
C PRO A 256 8.95 -10.67 17.80
N ALA A 257 8.55 -10.97 19.04
CA ALA A 257 8.39 -9.98 20.09
C ALA A 257 9.66 -9.13 20.16
N VAL A 258 9.49 -7.80 20.26
CA VAL A 258 10.58 -6.83 20.39
C VAL A 258 11.52 -7.29 21.51
N VAL A 259 12.73 -7.72 21.17
CA VAL A 259 13.84 -7.75 22.13
C VAL A 259 14.42 -6.35 22.13
N ALA A 260 14.08 -5.57 23.16
CA ALA A 260 14.86 -4.40 23.47
C ALA A 260 16.26 -4.89 23.87
N ILE A 261 17.26 -4.65 23.03
CA ILE A 261 18.66 -4.79 23.44
C ILE A 261 18.95 -3.51 24.23
N ILE A 262 18.93 -3.63 25.55
CA ILE A 262 19.54 -2.65 26.44
C ILE A 262 21.03 -3.01 26.43
N GLU A 263 21.85 -2.18 25.82
CA GLU A 263 23.30 -2.25 26.02
C GLU A 263 23.57 -1.68 27.42
N ASP A 264 23.60 -2.54 28.43
CA ASP A 264 24.14 -2.19 29.75
C ASP A 264 25.66 -2.09 29.62
N ASP A 265 26.13 -0.90 29.23
CA ASP A 265 27.57 -0.60 29.15
C ASP A 265 28.08 -0.14 30.54
N GLU A 266 27.98 -1.02 31.54
CA GLU A 266 28.70 -0.87 32.83
C GLU A 266 29.15 -2.23 33.34
N LEU A 267 30.18 -2.80 32.71
CA LEU A 267 30.94 -3.92 33.30
C LEU A 267 32.40 -3.87 32.84
N LEU A 268 33.16 -2.84 33.22
CA LEU A 268 34.61 -2.92 33.39
C LEU A 268 35.13 -1.78 34.29
N ALA A 269 35.27 -2.07 35.59
CA ALA A 269 36.32 -1.48 36.42
C ALA A 269 36.72 -2.52 37.48
N GLU A 270 37.82 -3.23 37.22
CA GLU A 270 38.53 -4.04 38.20
C GLU A 270 39.42 -3.12 39.08
N ASP A 271 39.34 -3.38 40.39
CA ASP A 271 40.32 -3.22 41.48
C ASP A 271 40.95 -1.86 41.84
N GLU A 272 40.64 -1.38 43.06
CA GLU A 272 41.61 -1.17 44.17
C GLU A 272 40.89 -0.89 45.52
N ASP A 273 41.27 -1.63 46.57
CA ASP A 273 40.85 -1.58 48.01
C ASP A 273 42.04 -1.04 48.86
N PRO A 274 42.02 -0.78 50.20
CA PRO A 274 40.99 -0.38 51.20
C PRO A 274 41.36 0.90 52.01
N ALA A 275 40.44 1.41 52.84
CA ALA A 275 40.63 1.83 54.26
C ALA A 275 40.01 3.18 54.72
N ALA A 276 39.30 3.10 55.86
CA ALA A 276 39.04 4.11 56.93
C ALA A 276 38.27 5.42 56.57
N GLU A 277 37.34 5.99 57.34
CA GLU A 277 36.97 5.87 58.76
C GLU A 277 35.62 6.61 59.02
N ALA A 278 34.86 6.08 59.99
CA ALA A 278 33.98 6.71 60.99
C ALA A 278 33.11 7.99 60.75
N ALA A 279 31.80 7.78 60.96
CA ALA A 279 30.89 8.42 61.95
C ALA A 279 30.44 9.90 61.87
N SER A 280 29.11 10.06 61.80
CA SER A 280 28.20 10.97 62.56
C SER A 280 27.04 11.40 61.65
N GLY A 281 25.78 11.61 62.04
CA GLY A 281 25.07 11.63 63.32
C GLY A 281 23.57 11.80 63.00
N ALA A 282 22.71 11.39 63.93
CA ALA A 282 21.26 11.26 63.79
C ALA A 282 20.48 12.58 63.63
N SER A 283 19.29 12.50 63.01
CA SER A 283 18.06 13.12 63.54
C SER A 283 16.79 12.52 62.91
N ALA A 284 15.83 12.19 63.79
CA ALA A 284 14.44 11.78 63.56
C ALA A 284 13.59 12.88 62.86
N ALA A 285 12.35 12.69 62.39
CA ALA A 285 11.26 11.84 62.87
C ALA A 285 10.11 11.70 61.84
N ALA A 286 9.34 10.61 61.99
CA ALA A 286 7.88 10.41 61.85
C ALA A 286 7.09 11.16 60.74
N GLY A 287 6.17 10.57 59.98
CA GLY A 287 5.45 9.29 60.07
C GLY A 287 4.06 9.49 59.44
N SER A 288 3.58 8.53 58.65
CA SER A 288 2.19 8.06 58.63
C SER A 288 2.01 7.02 57.53
N GLU A 289 1.60 5.84 57.99
CA GLU A 289 1.23 4.68 57.19
C GLU A 289 -0.12 4.89 56.49
N HIS A 290 -0.26 4.33 55.29
CA HIS A 290 -1.52 3.76 54.84
C HIS A 290 -1.23 2.57 53.90
N ASP A 291 -1.31 1.38 54.47
CA ASP A 291 -1.35 0.07 53.80
C ASP A 291 -2.80 -0.24 53.43
N VAL A 292 -3.09 -0.59 52.15
CA VAL A 292 -4.05 -1.65 51.82
C VAL A 292 -3.65 -2.34 50.50
N ARG A 293 -3.01 -3.50 50.66
CA ARG A 293 -3.17 -4.79 49.94
C ARG A 293 -3.90 -4.89 48.58
N HIS A 294 -3.22 -5.64 47.71
CA HIS A 294 -3.74 -6.49 46.65
C HIS A 294 -4.79 -7.52 47.11
N THR A 295 -5.79 -7.79 46.27
CA THR A 295 -6.48 -9.08 46.18
C THR A 295 -6.70 -9.48 44.72
N ALA A 296 -6.29 -10.69 44.41
CA ALA A 296 -6.61 -11.43 43.20
C ALA A 296 -7.90 -12.26 43.38
N ALA A 297 -8.64 -12.41 42.29
CA ALA A 297 -9.68 -13.39 41.92
C ALA A 297 -10.43 -12.73 40.75
N ASP A 298 -10.91 -13.36 39.70
CA ASP A 298 -10.93 -14.72 39.16
C ASP A 298 -11.57 -14.50 37.77
N ASP A 299 -11.05 -15.16 36.74
CA ASP A 299 -11.87 -15.92 35.79
C ASP A 299 -10.97 -16.47 34.69
N ALA A 300 -10.55 -17.70 34.98
CA ALA A 300 -10.11 -18.67 34.01
C ALA A 300 -11.31 -19.11 33.18
N ASP A 301 -11.20 -19.04 31.85
CA ASP A 301 -11.74 -20.11 31.00
C ASP A 301 -11.16 -20.07 29.57
N ALA A 302 -10.95 -21.27 29.05
CA ALA A 302 -10.61 -21.62 27.66
C ALA A 302 -9.13 -21.45 27.20
N ARG A 303 -8.22 -22.22 27.80
CA ARG A 303 -7.11 -22.85 27.06
C ARG A 303 -7.08 -24.33 27.34
N GLY A 304 -7.31 -25.13 26.30
CA GLY A 304 -7.27 -26.58 26.37
C GLY A 304 -7.47 -27.21 25.01
N PHE A 305 -6.45 -27.14 24.14
CA PHE A 305 -6.34 -28.08 23.03
C PHE A 305 -4.89 -28.19 22.55
N PHE A 306 -4.28 -29.30 22.98
CA PHE A 306 -3.02 -29.92 22.56
C PHE A 306 -1.69 -29.36 23.06
N GLU A 307 -1.18 -30.03 24.11
CA GLU A 307 0.20 -30.54 24.12
C GLU A 307 0.27 -31.81 25.00
N SER A 308 0.66 -32.94 24.41
CA SER A 308 1.55 -33.93 25.05
C SER A 308 1.86 -35.07 24.08
N GLY A 309 3.13 -35.23 23.71
CA GLY A 309 3.64 -36.45 23.09
C GLY A 309 4.93 -36.27 22.28
N GLU A 310 6.06 -36.00 22.93
CA GLU A 310 7.40 -36.28 22.37
C GLU A 310 7.81 -37.76 22.63
N PRO A 311 9.03 -38.23 22.26
CA PRO A 311 9.58 -38.46 20.92
C PRO A 311 10.11 -39.91 20.76
N GLY A 312 10.32 -40.42 19.53
CA GLY A 312 10.99 -41.73 19.39
C GLY A 312 11.19 -42.30 17.99
N LYS A 313 12.46 -42.31 17.57
CA LYS A 313 13.22 -43.29 16.73
C LYS A 313 12.59 -43.92 15.47
N ALA A 314 13.35 -43.76 14.38
CA ALA A 314 13.33 -44.59 13.17
C ALA A 314 13.71 -46.07 13.45
N PRO A 315 13.33 -46.97 12.54
CA PRO A 315 14.38 -47.66 11.77
C PRO A 315 14.10 -47.83 10.26
N GLU A 316 15.17 -48.18 9.56
CA GLU A 316 15.35 -48.42 8.12
C GLU A 316 14.56 -49.62 7.56
N SER A 317 14.32 -49.60 6.24
CA SER A 317 14.77 -50.62 5.25
C SER A 317 13.75 -50.84 4.11
N GLY A 318 14.25 -50.92 2.86
CA GLY A 318 13.46 -51.36 1.71
C GLY A 318 13.97 -50.87 0.34
N SER A 319 15.07 -51.43 -0.13
CA SER A 319 15.66 -51.29 -1.48
C SER A 319 14.94 -52.14 -2.54
N ALA A 320 14.90 -51.67 -3.80
CA ALA A 320 15.08 -52.38 -5.09
C ALA A 320 14.46 -51.53 -6.21
N ASP A 321 15.24 -50.87 -7.08
CA ASP A 321 15.87 -51.38 -8.32
C ASP A 321 14.89 -51.91 -9.39
N ALA A 322 14.86 -51.20 -10.53
CA ALA A 322 15.24 -51.70 -11.87
C ALA A 322 14.38 -51.14 -13.03
N ASP A 323 15.08 -50.49 -13.96
CA ASP A 323 15.04 -50.60 -15.42
C ASP A 323 13.74 -50.50 -16.23
N GLY A 324 13.84 -49.76 -17.34
CA GLY A 324 12.93 -49.90 -18.48
C GLY A 324 13.00 -48.74 -19.49
N ASP A 325 14.05 -48.74 -20.28
CA ASP A 325 14.31 -47.87 -21.43
C ASP A 325 13.27 -47.99 -22.57
N ASP A 326 13.35 -46.98 -23.45
CA ASP A 326 13.14 -47.02 -24.91
C ASP A 326 11.78 -46.61 -25.53
N PRO A 327 11.75 -46.27 -26.83
CA PRO A 327 11.60 -44.93 -27.37
C PRO A 327 10.34 -44.95 -28.27
N ASN A 328 10.14 -44.02 -29.20
CA ASN A 328 8.77 -43.80 -29.73
C ASN A 328 8.61 -42.44 -30.38
N GLY A 329 9.49 -42.09 -31.31
CA GLY A 329 9.50 -40.79 -31.98
C GLY A 329 8.24 -40.45 -32.79
N ARG A 330 8.05 -39.14 -33.00
CA ARG A 330 7.94 -38.48 -34.32
C ARG A 330 7.63 -36.98 -34.15
N PRO A 331 8.26 -36.08 -34.93
CA PRO A 331 7.91 -34.66 -34.97
C PRO A 331 6.77 -34.37 -35.97
N ARG A 332 6.00 -33.30 -35.73
CA ARG A 332 5.04 -32.74 -36.69
C ARG A 332 5.65 -31.51 -37.37
N SER A 333 5.46 -31.48 -38.69
CA SER A 333 5.70 -30.40 -39.65
C SER A 333 5.05 -29.07 -39.27
#